data_AF-A0A0S9QL49-F1
#
_entry.id   AF-A0A0S9QL49-F1
#
_cell.length_a   1.000
_cell.length_b   1.000
_cell.length_c   1.000
_cell.angle_alpha   90.00
_cell.angle_beta   90.00
_cell.angle_gamma   90.00
#
_symmetry.space_group_name_H-M   'P 1'
#
loop_
_entity.id
_entity.type
_entity.pdbx_description
1 polymer ?
#
loop_
_entity_poly.entity_id
_entity_poly.type
_entity_poly.pdbx_seq_one_letter_code
_entity_poly.pdbx_strand_id
1 'polypeptide(L)' 'MLACVFGCDALFEDGYVSVKDGAVIGTTTVDLETAIGRYIDKIRGRTASGYSDAAVYFDWHRTHVFMS' A
#
# COMPACT_ATOMS: atom_id res chain seq x y z
N MET A 1 1.74 3.49 -10.63
CA MET A 1 0.57 3.15 -9.80
C MET A 1 -0.59 3.99 -10.32
N LEU A 2 -1.70 3.38 -10.73
CA LEU A 2 -2.91 4.16 -11.04
C LEU A 2 -3.57 4.50 -9.71
N ALA A 3 -3.60 5.79 -9.37
CA ALA A 3 -4.30 6.30 -8.21
C ALA A 3 -5.78 5.92 -8.31
N CYS A 4 -6.28 5.15 -7.34
CA CYS A 4 -7.70 4.84 -7.31
C CYS A 4 -8.49 6.09 -6.86
N VAL A 5 -9.72 6.27 -7.35
CA VAL A 5 -10.63 7.38 -6.97
C VAL A 5 -10.84 7.44 -5.45
N PHE A 6 -10.68 6.32 -4.77
CA PHE A 6 -10.79 6.18 -3.32
C PHE A 6 -9.51 6.53 -2.55
N GLY A 7 -8.47 7.09 -3.18
CA GLY A 7 -7.30 7.62 -2.48
C GLY A 7 -6.21 6.59 -2.16
N CYS A 8 -6.04 5.56 -2.99
CA CYS A 8 -4.94 4.59 -2.84
C CYS A 8 -3.56 5.23 -2.93
N ASP A 9 -3.48 6.37 -3.62
CA ASP A 9 -2.29 7.22 -3.70
C ASP A 9 -1.96 7.80 -2.33
N ALA A 10 -2.92 8.48 -1.68
CA ALA A 10 -2.74 9.00 -0.33
C ALA A 10 -2.39 7.90 0.69
N LEU A 11 -3.05 6.73 0.63
CA LEU A 11 -2.70 5.61 1.50
C LEU A 11 -1.28 5.10 1.29
N PHE A 12 -0.76 5.19 0.07
CA PHE A 12 0.60 4.79 -0.23
C PHE A 12 1.59 5.86 0.25
N GLU A 13 1.42 7.11 -0.17
CA GLU A 13 2.28 8.25 0.19
C GLU A 13 2.36 8.49 1.71
N ASP A 14 1.25 8.30 2.43
CA ASP A 14 1.21 8.43 3.89
C ASP A 14 1.72 7.15 4.62
N GLY A 15 2.11 6.10 3.89
CA GLY A 15 2.72 4.90 4.44
C GLY A 15 1.75 3.85 5.00
N TYR A 16 0.44 4.02 4.81
CA TYR A 16 -0.57 3.04 5.25
C TYR A 16 -0.54 1.74 4.44
N VAL A 17 -0.19 1.81 3.16
CA VAL A 17 -0.02 0.64 2.30
C VAL A 17 1.30 0.67 1.56
N SER A 18 1.77 -0.48 1.13
CA SER A 18 2.92 -0.59 0.25
C SER A 18 2.74 -1.78 -0.71
N VAL A 19 3.73 -2.06 -1.54
CA VAL A 19 3.72 -3.21 -2.45
C VAL A 19 4.91 -4.11 -2.15
N LYS A 20 4.65 -5.41 -2.05
CA LYS A 20 5.67 -6.45 -1.90
C LYS A 20 5.33 -7.60 -2.83
N ASP A 21 6.31 -8.08 -3.59
CA ASP A 21 6.15 -9.21 -4.52
C ASP A 21 4.96 -9.02 -5.49
N GLY A 22 4.76 -7.78 -5.93
CA GLY A 22 3.65 -7.40 -6.81
C GLY A 22 2.26 -7.32 -6.17
N ALA A 23 2.14 -7.52 -4.85
CA ALA A 23 0.88 -7.45 -4.12
C ALA A 23 0.85 -6.28 -3.13
N VAL A 24 -0.32 -5.67 -2.95
CA VAL A 24 -0.56 -4.65 -1.93
C VAL A 24 -0.48 -5.26 -0.54
N ILE A 25 0.32 -4.66 0.33
CA ILE A 25 0.40 -4.95 1.77
C ILE A 25 -0.08 -3.74 2.56
N GLY A 26 -0.67 -3.98 3.72
CA GLY A 26 -1.18 -2.94 4.61
C GLY A 26 -0.41 -2.87 5.91
N THR A 27 -0.31 -1.68 6.49
CA THR A 27 0.26 -1.46 7.82
C THR A 27 -0.49 -2.24 8.91
N THR A 28 0.20 -2.53 10.01
CA THR A 28 -0.34 -3.08 11.26
C THR A 28 -0.57 -2.00 12.31
N THR A 29 -0.20 -0.74 12.04
CA THR A 29 -0.30 0.39 12.98
C THR A 29 -1.72 0.96 13.10
N VAL A 30 -2.62 0.58 12.19
CA VAL A 30 -4.01 1.03 12.15
C VAL A 30 -4.94 -0.10 12.56
N ASP A 31 -5.86 0.21 13.49
CA ASP A 31 -6.92 -0.71 13.90
C ASP A 31 -7.88 -0.99 12.72
N LEU A 32 -8.16 -2.27 12.49
CA LEU A 32 -9.05 -2.77 11.44
C LEU A 32 -10.49 -2.27 11.58
N GLU A 33 -10.94 -1.86 12.77
CA GLU A 33 -12.28 -1.34 12.99
C GLU A 33 -12.44 0.13 12.56
N THR A 34 -11.35 0.80 12.20
CA THR A 34 -11.39 2.16 11.63
C THR A 34 -11.77 2.14 10.15
N ALA A 35 -12.19 3.29 9.62
CA ALA A 35 -12.47 3.41 8.18
C ALA A 35 -11.24 3.11 7.32
N ILE A 36 -10.06 3.56 7.76
CA ILE A 36 -8.78 3.31 7.08
C ILE A 36 -8.43 1.82 7.16
N GLY A 37 -8.49 1.21 8.35
CA GLY A 37 -8.21 -0.20 8.55
C GLY A 37 -9.08 -1.12 7.69
N ARG A 38 -10.40 -0.90 7.69
CA ARG A 38 -11.34 -1.64 6.81
C ARG A 38 -11.03 -1.46 5.34
N TYR A 39 -10.61 -0.27 4.92
CA TYR A 39 -10.28 -0.03 3.52
C TYR A 39 -8.97 -0.72 3.11
N ILE A 40 -7.94 -0.65 3.96
CA ILE A 40 -6.68 -1.38 3.77
C ILE A 40 -6.95 -2.87 3.61
N ASP A 41 -7.78 -3.46 4.48
CA ASP A 41 -8.15 -4.88 4.40
C ASP A 41 -8.81 -5.24 3.06
N LYS A 42 -9.70 -4.38 2.56
CA LYS A 42 -10.37 -4.56 1.25
C LYS A 42 -9.41 -4.55 0.05
N ILE A 43 -8.26 -3.88 0.16
CA ILE A 43 -7.29 -3.76 -0.95
C ILE A 43 -6.05 -4.62 -0.78
N ARG A 44 -5.84 -5.21 0.41
CA ARG A 44 -4.74 -6.12 0.70
C ARG A 44 -4.74 -7.30 -0.29
N GLY A 45 -3.57 -7.66 -0.78
CA GLY A 45 -3.36 -8.76 -1.73
C GLY A 45 -3.72 -8.44 -3.18
N ARG A 46 -4.24 -7.24 -3.50
CA ARG A 46 -4.46 -6.85 -4.90
C ARG A 46 -3.14 -6.74 -5.65
N THR A 47 -3.15 -7.13 -6.92
CA THR A 47 -1.99 -7.02 -7.79
C THR A 47 -1.71 -5.57 -8.17
N ALA A 48 -0.47 -5.13 -7.98
CA ALA A 48 0.04 -3.86 -8.46
C ALA A 48 0.64 -4.05 -9.87
N SER A 49 -0.11 -3.65 -10.90
CA SER A 49 0.38 -3.65 -12.28
C SER A 49 1.61 -2.76 -12.42
N GLY A 50 2.64 -3.23 -13.12
CA GLY A 50 3.91 -2.51 -13.28
C GLY A 50 4.89 -2.66 -12.09
N TYR A 51 4.67 -3.64 -11.20
CA TYR A 51 5.60 -3.93 -10.11
C TYR A 51 7.03 -4.17 -10.61
N SER A 52 7.20 -4.98 -11.66
CA SER A 52 8.51 -5.33 -12.19
C SER A 52 9.34 -4.11 -12.61
N ASP A 53 8.68 -3.10 -13.19
CA ASP A 53 9.33 -1.87 -13.65
C ASP A 53 9.68 -0.92 -12.50
N ALA A 54 8.98 -1.03 -11.37
CA ALA A 54 9.08 -0.14 -10.22
C ALA A 54 9.53 -0.84 -8.93
N ALA A 55 10.08 -2.06 -9.01
CA ALA A 55 10.39 -2.88 -7.84
C ALA A 55 11.34 -2.17 -6.87
N VAL A 56 12.40 -1.54 -7.39
CA VAL A 56 13.37 -0.77 -6.60
C VAL A 56 12.72 0.38 -5.84
N TYR A 57 11.74 1.06 -6.45
CA TYR A 57 11.00 2.14 -5.80
C TYR A 57 10.12 1.61 -4.67
N PHE A 58 9.40 0.49 -4.90
CA PHE A 58 8.61 -0.14 -3.84
C PHE A 58 9.47 -0.64 -2.68
N ASP A 59 10.68 -1.11 -2.95
CA ASP A 59 11.65 -1.52 -1.93
C ASP A 59 12.13 -0.34 -1.08
N TRP A 60 12.45 0.78 -1.73
CA TRP A 60 12.75 2.04 -1.03
C TRP A 60 11.57 2.50 -0.18
N HIS A 61 10.36 2.51 -0.75
CA HIS A 61 9.14 2.92 -0.05
C HIS A 61 8.90 2.07 1.21
N ARG A 62 9.07 0.74 1.13
CA ARG A 62 8.95 -0.17 2.29
C ARG A 62 9.94 0.11 3.43
N THR A 63 11.05 0.79 3.14
CA THR A 63 12.11 1.06 4.13
C THR A 63 12.13 2.50 4.64
N HIS A 64 11.44 3.42 3.97
CA HIS A 64 11.49 4.85 4.28
C HIS A 64 10.13 5.49 4.59
N VAL A 65 9.03 4.92 4.11
CA VAL A 65 7.70 5.53 4.19
C VAL A 65 6.69 4.59 4.85
N PHE A 66 6.68 3.32 4.43
CA PHE A 66 5.72 2.34 4.92
C PHE A 66 5.78 2.20 6.45
N MET A 67 4.61 2.34 7.08
CA MET A 67 4.46 2.18 8.52
C MET A 67 4.46 0.68 8.86
N SER A 68 5.62 0.14 9.21
CA SER A 68 5.81 -1.27 9.60
C SER A 68 5.67 -1.51 11.10
#